data_AF-A0A535KXK5-F1
#
_entry.id   AF-A0A535KXK5-F1
#
_cell.length_a   1.000
_cell.length_b   1.000
_cell.length_c   1.000
_cell.angle_alpha   90.00
_cell.angle_beta   90.00
_cell.angle_gamma   90.00
#
_symmetry.space_group_name_H-M   'P 1'
#
loop_
_entity.id
_entity.type
_entity.pdbx_description
1 polymer ?
#
loop_
_entity_poly.entity_id
_entity_poly.type
_entity_poly.pdbx_seq_one_letter_code
_entity_poly.pdbx_strand_id
1 'polypeptide(L)' 'MINQQQLDLLKQGVATTWNMWREEHPDTPVKLNGVDLSEANLSEVNLAGADLGWTDLS' A
#
# COMPACT_ATOMS: atom_id res chain seq x y z
N MET A 1 -1.74 2.87 -10.74
CA MET A 1 -1.75 1.39 -10.67
C MET A 1 -0.52 1.03 -9.86
N ILE A 2 -0.65 0.26 -8.79
CA ILE A 2 0.52 -0.09 -7.97
C ILE A 2 1.50 -0.94 -8.80
N ASN A 3 2.80 -0.70 -8.66
CA ASN A 3 3.81 -1.53 -9.32
C ASN A 3 4.36 -2.62 -8.36
N GLN A 4 5.11 -3.58 -8.89
CA GLN A 4 5.63 -4.70 -8.10
C GLN A 4 6.52 -4.23 -6.95
N GLN A 5 7.34 -3.20 -7.16
CA GLN A 5 8.21 -2.66 -6.11
C GLN A 5 7.41 -2.07 -4.94
N GLN A 6 6.32 -1.37 -5.24
CA GLN A 6 5.40 -0.84 -4.24
C GLN A 6 4.64 -1.95 -3.50
N LEU A 7 4.26 -3.01 -4.21
CA LEU A 7 3.65 -4.20 -3.60
C LEU A 7 4.62 -4.91 -2.66
N ASP A 8 5.88 -5.06 -3.07
CA ASP A 8 6.92 -5.68 -2.26
C ASP A 8 7.21 -4.87 -1.00
N LEU A 9 7.18 -3.53 -1.07
CA LEU A 9 7.31 -2.65 0.09
C LEU A 9 6.16 -2.83 1.09
N LEU A 10 4.93 -2.94 0.59
CA LEU A 10 3.75 -3.22 1.42
C LEU A 10 3.82 -4.61 2.06
N LYS A 11 4.24 -5.63 1.30
CA LYS A 11 4.38 -7.01 1.80
C LYS A 11 5.52 -7.18 2.80
N GLN A 12 6.62 -6.46 2.62
CA GLN A 12 7.73 -6.44 3.58
C GLN A 12 7.39 -5.67 4.87
N GLY A 13 6.26 -4.96 4.91
CA GLY A 13 5.85 -4.15 6.05
C GLY A 13 6.75 -2.94 6.29
N VAL A 14 7.40 -2.43 5.24
CA VAL A 14 8.28 -1.27 5.34
C VAL A 14 7.43 0.00 5.26
N ALA A 15 6.73 0.30 6.35
CA ALA A 15 5.90 1.49 6.47
C ALA A 15 6.69 2.77 6.21
N THR A 16 7.97 2.83 6.59
CA THR A 16 8.82 4.02 6.43
C THR A 16 8.96 4.47 4.97
N THR A 17 9.32 3.58 4.06
CA THR A 17 9.51 3.92 2.64
C THR A 17 8.19 4.24 1.95
N TRP A 18 7.13 3.49 2.26
CA TRP A 18 5.80 3.77 1.73
C TRP A 18 5.27 5.13 2.20
N ASN A 19 5.41 5.41 3.49
CA ASN A 19 4.93 6.65 4.10
C ASN A 19 5.68 7.87 3.58
N MET A 20 7.01 7.79 3.42
CA MET A 20 7.79 8.86 2.78
C MET A 20 7.26 9.18 1.38
N TRP A 21 6.99 8.15 0.57
CA TRP A 21 6.42 8.35 -0.76
C TRP A 21 5.00 8.95 -0.70
N ARG A 22 4.18 8.57 0.29
CA ARG A 22 2.85 9.17 0.51
C ARG A 22 2.91 10.62 0.96
N GLU A 23 3.91 11.01 1.73
CA GLU A 23 4.14 12.41 2.13
C GLU A 23 4.53 13.28 0.95
N GLU A 24 5.35 12.77 0.03
CA GLU A 24 5.74 13.48 -1.20
C GLU A 24 4.60 13.53 -2.24
N HIS A 25 3.70 12.55 -2.21
CA HIS A 25 2.65 12.37 -3.21
C HIS A 25 1.25 12.12 -2.60
N PRO A 26 0.73 13.03 -1.76
CA PRO A 26 -0.54 12.82 -1.05
C PRO A 26 -1.72 12.65 -2.00
N ASP A 27 -1.72 13.39 -3.11
CA ASP A 27 -2.79 13.41 -4.11
C ASP A 27 -2.70 12.27 -5.13
N THR A 28 -1.63 11.46 -5.10
CA THR A 28 -1.48 10.37 -6.06
C THR A 28 -2.44 9.24 -5.73
N PRO A 29 -3.36 8.85 -6.65
CA PRO A 29 -4.30 7.77 -6.41
C PRO A 29 -3.58 6.43 -6.38
N VAL A 30 -3.69 5.74 -5.25
CA VAL A 30 -3.19 4.37 -5.08
C VAL A 30 -4.34 3.41 -5.37
N LYS A 31 -4.15 2.48 -6.31
CA LYS A 31 -5.11 1.41 -6.60
C LYS A 31 -4.55 0.10 -6.09
N LEU A 32 -5.15 -0.41 -5.02
CA LEU A 32 -4.87 -1.71 -4.40
C LEU A 32 -6.01 -2.71 -4.65
N ASN A 33 -6.97 -2.35 -5.50
CA ASN A 33 -8.16 -3.14 -5.70
C ASN A 33 -7.82 -4.53 -6.27
N GLY A 34 -8.29 -5.59 -5.62
CA GLY A 34 -7.99 -6.98 -6.00
C GLY A 34 -6.55 -7.44 -5.73
N VAL A 35 -5.75 -6.64 -5.02
CA VAL A 35 -4.40 -7.03 -4.60
C VAL A 35 -4.48 -7.96 -3.40
N ASP A 36 -3.68 -9.01 -3.44
CA ASP A 36 -3.43 -9.87 -2.29
C ASP A 36 -2.34 -9.28 -1.39
N LEU A 37 -2.79 -8.73 -0.26
CA LEU A 37 -1.97 -8.26 0.86
C LEU A 37 -2.16 -9.15 2.10
N SER A 38 -2.65 -10.39 1.93
CA SER A 38 -2.68 -11.36 3.01
C SER A 38 -1.27 -11.53 3.59
N GLU A 39 -1.19 -11.67 4.91
CA GLU A 39 0.07 -11.75 5.67
C GLU A 39 0.97 -10.49 5.66
N ALA A 40 0.60 -9.42 4.95
CA ALA A 40 1.39 -8.18 4.94
C ALA A 40 1.29 -7.46 6.30
N ASN A 41 2.43 -7.04 6.87
CA ASN A 41 2.41 -6.19 8.05
C ASN A 41 2.12 -4.74 7.66
N LEU A 42 0.83 -4.38 7.66
CA LEU A 42 0.37 -3.03 7.34
C LEU A 42 0.35 -2.09 8.56
N SER A 43 0.96 -2.49 9.68
CA SER A 43 1.07 -1.63 10.87
C SER A 43 1.85 -0.36 10.49
N GLU A 44 1.27 0.80 10.80
CA GLU A 44 1.82 2.13 10.48
C GLU A 44 1.84 2.52 8.99
N VAL A 45 1.35 1.68 8.07
CA VAL A 45 1.31 2.01 6.64
C VAL A 45 0.19 3.01 6.34
N ASN A 46 0.54 4.15 5.74
CA ASN A 46 -0.41 5.19 5.32
C ASN A 46 -1.12 4.79 4.01
N LEU A 47 -2.27 4.13 4.13
CA LEU A 47 -3.14 3.80 2.98
C LEU A 47 -4.23 4.86 2.72
N ALA A 48 -4.09 6.08 3.25
CA ALA A 48 -5.10 7.11 3.09
C ALA A 48 -5.37 7.41 1.61
N GLY A 49 -6.64 7.35 1.20
CA GLY A 49 -7.05 7.58 -0.19
C GLY A 49 -6.73 6.45 -1.16
N ALA A 50 -6.22 5.30 -0.69
CA ALA A 50 -6.05 4.12 -1.53
C ALA A 50 -7.40 3.42 -1.79
N ASP A 51 -7.61 2.96 -3.02
CA ASP A 51 -8.72 2.08 -3.38
C ASP A 51 -8.40 0.65 -2.97
N LEU A 52 -9.04 0.18 -1.90
CA LEU A 52 -8.89 -1.16 -1.32
C LEU A 52 -10.02 -2.13 -1.73
N GLY A 53 -10.80 -1.80 -2.78
CA GLY A 53 -11.91 -2.64 -3.20
C GLY A 53 -11.45 -4.05 -3.59
N TRP A 54 -11.99 -5.09 -2.97
CA TRP A 54 -11.59 -6.49 -3.22
C TRP A 54 -10.14 -6.83 -2.83
N THR A 55 -9.44 -5.96 -2.12
CA THR A 55 -8.12 -6.29 -1.57
C THR A 55 -8.27 -7.42 -0.55
N ASP A 56 -7.44 -8.45 -0.67
CA ASP A 56 -7.34 -9.49 0.35
C ASP A 56 -6.44 -8.99 1.48
N LEU A 57 -6.99 -8.93 2.69
CA LEU A 57 -6.34 -8.50 3.92
C LEU A 57 -6.42 -9.59 5.01
N SER A 58 -6.84 -10.80 4.63
CA SER A 58 -7.08 -11.90 5.56
C SER A 58 -5.80 -12.57 6.08
#